data_AF-A0A9D2QFS5-F1
#
_entry.id   AF-A0A9D2QFS5-F1
#
_cell.length_a   1.000
_cell.length_b   1.000
_cell.length_c   1.000
_cell.angle_alpha   90.00
_cell.angle_beta   90.00
_cell.angle_gamma   90.00
#
_symmetry.space_group_name_H-M   'P 1'
#
loop_
_entity.id
_entity.type
_entity.pdbx_description
1 polymer ?
#
loop_
_entity_poly.entity_id
_entity_poly.type
_entity_poly.pdbx_seq_one_letter_code
_entity_poly.pdbx_strand_id
1 'polypeptide(L)' 'MSRMIAGGLCGMAVILALLGSGLWIPHAVGAVVATAAALLSDRARGWAIVPWVALVVVFVVAWW' A
#
# COMPACT_ATOMS: atom_id res chain seq x y z
N MET A 1 2.17 -13.43 -1.21
CA MET A 1 2.98 -12.26 -1.62
C MET A 1 2.26 -10.93 -1.37
N SER A 2 0.98 -10.79 -1.72
CA SER A 2 0.22 -9.54 -1.56
C SER A 2 0.16 -8.97 -0.12
N ARG A 3 0.16 -9.82 0.91
CA ARG A 3 0.25 -9.39 2.33
C ARG A 3 1.60 -8.74 2.68
N MET A 4 2.69 -9.18 2.06
CA MET A 4 4.02 -8.60 2.25
C MET A 4 4.11 -7.20 1.61
N ILE A 5 3.47 -7.01 0.46
CA ILE A 5 3.35 -5.70 -0.20
C ILE A 5 2.55 -4.72 0.65
N ALA A 6 1.40 -5.16 1.18
CA ALA A 6 0.58 -4.36 2.07
C ALA A 6 1.35 -3.96 3.36
N GLY A 7 2.10 -4.91 3.94
CA GLY A 7 2.98 -4.64 5.08
C GLY A 7 4.11 -3.65 4.76
N GLY A 8 4.76 -3.79 3.60
CA GLY A 8 5.81 -2.87 3.14
C GLY A 8 5.32 -1.44 2.92
N LEU A 9 4.14 -1.27 2.29
CA LEU A 9 3.50 0.04 2.13
C LEU A 9 3.19 0.69 3.48
N CYS A 10 2.70 -0.10 4.44
CA CYS A 10 2.40 0.39 5.78
C CYS A 10 3.68 0.82 6.53
N GLY A 11 4.73 -0.01 6.47
CA GLY A 11 6.03 0.32 7.06
C GLY A 11 6.65 1.59 6.49
N MET A 12 6.61 1.77 5.17
CA MET A 12 7.13 3.00 4.54
C MET A 12 6.30 4.23 4.88
N ALA A 13 4.97 4.10 4.97
CA ALA A 13 4.13 5.21 5.41
C ALA A 13 4.54 5.69 6.82
N VAL A 14 4.78 4.77 7.75
CA VAL A 14 5.21 5.10 9.12
C VAL A 14 6.60 5.75 9.13
N ILE A 15 7.56 5.20 8.39
CA ILE A 15 8.92 5.76 8.30
C ILE A 15 8.89 7.17 7.72
N LEU A 16 8.14 7.40 6.63
CA LEU A 16 8.01 8.71 6.01
C LEU A 16 7.33 9.72 6.94
N ALA A 17 6.35 9.27 7.73
CA ALA A 17 5.68 10.12 8.72
C ALA A 17 6.65 10.54 9.83
N LEU A 18 7.46 9.60 10.34
CA LEU A 18 8.52 9.89 11.34
C LEU A 18 9.57 10.86 10.80
N LEU A 19 9.87 10.79 9.50
CA LEU A 19 10.79 11.71 8.82
C LEU A 19 10.16 13.07 8.49
N GLY A 20 8.87 13.29 8.79
CA GLY A 20 8.15 14.54 8.47
C GLY A 20 7.92 14.77 6.98
N SER A 21 8.08 13.74 6.14
CA SER A 21 7.93 13.86 4.68
C SER A 21 6.46 13.73 4.27
N GLY A 22 5.91 14.72 3.56
CA GLY A 22 4.52 14.70 3.07
C GLY A 22 4.15 13.49 2.20
N LEU A 23 5.15 12.74 1.72
CA LEU A 23 4.96 11.47 1.00
C LEU A 23 4.35 10.36 1.88
N TRP A 24 4.29 10.52 3.21
CA TRP A 24 3.64 9.55 4.08
C TRP A 24 2.14 9.36 3.77
N ILE A 25 1.46 10.42 3.31
CA ILE A 25 0.02 10.41 3.03
C ILE A 25 -0.34 9.44 1.88
N PRO A 26 0.25 9.55 0.67
CA PRO A 26 -0.04 8.61 -0.41
C PRO A 26 0.32 7.16 -0.03
N HIS A 27 1.41 6.96 0.71
CA HIS A 27 1.81 5.62 1.18
C HIS A 27 0.83 5.05 2.23
N ALA A 28 0.28 5.88 3.13
CA ALA A 28 -0.72 5.47 4.10
C ALA A 28 -2.03 5.06 3.42
N VAL A 29 -2.50 5.84 2.45
CA VAL A 29 -3.71 5.50 1.67
C VAL A 29 -3.50 4.21 0.89
N GLY A 30 -2.37 4.06 0.21
CA GLY A 30 -2.02 2.83 -0.51
C GLY A 30 -1.92 1.61 0.41
N ALA A 31 -1.38 1.78 1.62
CA ALA A 31 -1.32 0.73 2.63
C ALA A 31 -2.71 0.27 3.08
N VAL A 32 -3.64 1.20 3.32
CA VAL A 32 -5.03 0.88 3.71
C VAL A 32 -5.74 0.11 2.59
N VAL A 33 -5.63 0.57 1.34
CA VAL A 33 -6.25 -0.11 0.19
C VAL A 33 -5.64 -1.50 -0.01
N ALA A 34 -4.32 -1.63 0.05
CA ALA A 34 -3.62 -2.90 -0.11
C ALA A 34 -3.93 -3.89 1.02
N THR A 35 -4.04 -3.42 2.27
CA THR A 35 -4.41 -4.27 3.41
C THR A 35 -5.85 -4.72 3.34
N ALA A 36 -6.80 -3.82 3.06
CA ALA A 36 -8.21 -4.17 2.89
C ALA A 36 -8.40 -5.21 1.77
N ALA A 37 -7.75 -5.01 0.63
CA ALA A 37 -7.81 -5.95 -0.47
C ALA A 37 -7.12 -7.29 -0.18
N ALA A 38 -6.00 -7.28 0.53
CA ALA A 38 -5.35 -8.53 0.95
C ALA A 38 -6.25 -9.35 1.87
N LEU A 39 -7.01 -8.71 2.77
CA LEU A 39 -8.00 -9.37 3.63
C LEU A 39 -9.22 -9.88 2.84
N LEU A 40 -9.68 -9.12 1.85
CA LEU A 40 -10.79 -9.52 0.97
C LEU A 40 -10.39 -10.64 0.00
N SER A 41 -9.10 -10.76 -0.31
CA SER A 41 -8.56 -11.80 -1.21
C SER A 41 -8.72 -13.22 -0.68
N ASP A 42 -8.87 -13.40 0.63
CA ASP A 42 -9.17 -14.72 1.21
C ASP A 42 -10.59 -15.20 0.84
N ARG A 43 -11.52 -14.28 0.52
CA ARG A 43 -12.88 -14.62 0.06
C ARG A 43 -13.04 -14.63 -1.46
N ALA A 44 -12.25 -13.84 -2.18
CA ALA A 44 -12.33 -13.75 -3.64
C ALA A 44 -10.92 -13.54 -4.22
N ARG A 45 -10.38 -14.57 -4.89
CA ARG A 45 -9.03 -14.58 -5.47
C ARG A 45 -8.68 -13.37 -6.35
N GLY A 46 -9.69 -12.72 -6.96
CA GLY A 46 -9.50 -11.52 -7.77
C GLY A 46 -8.89 -10.33 -7.01
N TRP A 47 -9.05 -10.24 -5.69
CA TRP A 47 -8.52 -9.13 -4.90
C TRP A 47 -7.00 -9.19 -4.66
N ALA A 48 -6.35 -10.30 -4.99
CA ALA A 48 -4.90 -10.45 -4.85
C ALA A 48 -4.09 -9.46 -5.72
N ILE A 49 -4.69 -8.94 -6.80
CA ILE A 49 -4.07 -7.98 -7.73
C ILE A 49 -4.04 -6.55 -7.15
N VAL A 50 -4.99 -6.20 -6.30
CA VAL A 50 -5.17 -4.81 -5.83
C VAL A 50 -3.96 -4.28 -5.05
N PRO A 51 -3.27 -5.07 -4.21
CA PRO A 51 -2.04 -4.61 -3.56
C PRO A 51 -0.91 -4.27 -4.55
N TRP A 52 -0.85 -4.94 -5.70
CA TRP A 52 0.08 -4.61 -6.76
C TRP A 52 -0.30 -3.30 -7.44
N VAL A 53 -1.58 -3.11 -7.74
CA VAL A 53 -2.09 -1.85 -8.31
C VAL A 53 -1.82 -0.69 -7.36
N ALA A 54 -2.10 -0.85 -6.07
CA ALA A 54 -1.82 0.15 -5.04
C ALA A 54 -0.34 0.52 -4.97
N LEU A 55 0.56 -0.46 -5.07
CA LEU A 55 2.00 -0.22 -5.12
C LEU A 55 2.39 0.61 -6.35
N VAL A 56 1.89 0.26 -7.54
CA VAL A 56 2.16 1.02 -8.78
C VAL A 56 1.63 2.45 -8.69
N VAL A 57 0.40 2.63 -8.19
CA VAL A 57 -0.21 3.95 -8.04
C VAL A 57 0.59 4.82 -7.07
N VAL A 58 0.94 4.30 -5.88
CA VAL A 58 1.77 5.05 -4.91
C VAL A 58 3.13 5.37 -5.51
N PHE A 59 3.75 4.43 -6.25
CA PHE A 59 5.01 4.69 -6.91
C PHE A 59 4.90 5.86 -7.90
N VAL A 60 3.89 5.85 -8.78
CA VAL A 60 3.68 6.92 -9.78
C VAL A 60 3.34 8.25 -9.11
N VAL A 61 2.45 8.27 -8.11
CA VAL A 61 1.97 9.52 -7.50
C VAL A 61 2.99 10.15 -6.54
N ALA A 62 3.77 9.34 -5.83
CA ALA A 62 4.68 9.84 -4.80
C ALA A 62 6.10 10.12 -5.33
N TRP A 63 6.46 9.59 -6.50
CA TRP A 63 7.83 9.67 -7.03
C TRP A 63 7.95 10.30 -8.42
N TRP A 64 6.86 10.81 -8.98
CA TRP A 64 6.82 11.60 -10.22
C TRP A 64 6.20 12.97 -9.97
#